data_AF-A0A2V8DXH9-F1
#
_entry.id   AF-A0A2V8DXH9-F1
#
_cell.length_a   1.000
_cell.length_b   1.000
_cell.length_c   1.000
_cell.angle_alpha   90.00
_cell.angle_beta   90.00
_cell.angle_gamma   90.00
#
_symmetry.space_group_name_H-M   'P 1'
#
loop_
_entity.id
_entity.type
_entity.pdbx_description
1 polymer ?
#
loop_
_entity_poly.entity_id
_entity_poly.type
_entity_poly.pdbx_seq_one_letter_code
_entity_poly.pdbx_strand_id
1 'polypeptide(L)'
;VVYGRVRVGHGQVALPLASDPSDRRRVVALEAHDPDGAASLTLYARMARAAAPSTGLALLRCRLVTGRKHQIRVHLAARGWPLVGDAVYGGPLWSQVRDATLSAALKAFPRQALHAWRVAFTHPATGSRLLLVAPVPSDLRSLLRVSGLSYGLDRALTNDGGRAEPSLMPLPRC
;
A
#
# COMPACT_ATOMS: atom_id res chain seq x y z
N VAL A 1 -0.08 2.96 4.48
CA VAL A 1 0.61 2.69 5.77
C VAL A 1 0.21 1.30 6.22
N VAL A 2 1.19 0.49 6.59
CA VAL A 2 0.99 -0.91 7.00
C VAL A 2 1.54 -1.17 8.38
N TYR A 3 0.96 -2.15 9.05
CA TYR A 3 1.59 -2.84 10.18
C TYR A 3 2.72 -3.74 9.68
N GLY A 4 3.65 -4.11 10.56
CA GLY A 4 4.70 -5.08 10.25
C GLY A 4 6.07 -4.44 10.02
N ARG A 5 7.10 -5.26 10.26
CA ARG A 5 8.49 -4.94 9.92
C ARG A 5 8.78 -5.37 8.48
N VAL A 6 8.53 -4.47 7.54
CA VAL A 6 8.94 -4.65 6.14
C VAL A 6 10.46 -4.57 6.07
N ARG A 7 11.17 -5.71 6.03
CA ARG A 7 12.65 -5.74 6.08
C ARG A 7 13.30 -5.32 4.76
N VAL A 8 12.77 -5.85 3.65
CA VAL A 8 13.27 -5.58 2.30
C VAL A 8 12.82 -4.20 1.83
N GLY A 9 13.72 -3.45 1.18
CA GLY A 9 13.45 -2.08 0.74
C GLY A 9 12.48 -1.98 -0.44
N HIS A 10 12.39 -3.02 -1.26
CA HIS A 10 11.46 -3.13 -2.39
C HIS A 10 11.21 -4.60 -2.70
N GLY A 11 10.16 -4.89 -3.45
CA GLY A 11 9.85 -6.24 -3.88
C GLY A 11 8.53 -6.33 -4.62
N GLN A 12 8.07 -7.57 -4.80
CA GLN A 12 6.82 -7.87 -5.48
C GLN A 12 5.98 -8.86 -4.69
N VAL A 13 4.67 -8.77 -4.87
CA VAL A 13 3.71 -9.78 -4.43
C VAL A 13 2.91 -10.22 -5.65
N ALA A 14 3.15 -11.47 -6.05
CA ALA A 14 2.50 -12.14 -7.17
C ALA A 14 1.69 -13.33 -6.65
N LEU A 15 0.60 -13.04 -5.92
CA LEU A 15 -0.31 -14.08 -5.46
C LEU A 15 -1.59 -14.01 -6.32
N PRO A 16 -2.08 -15.15 -6.83
CA PRO A 16 -3.39 -15.20 -7.46
C PRO A 16 -4.49 -14.80 -6.47
N LEU A 17 -5.53 -14.13 -6.97
CA LEU A 17 -6.64 -13.68 -6.15
C LEU A 17 -7.97 -14.30 -6.62
N ALA A 18 -8.76 -14.76 -5.66
CA ALA A 18 -10.09 -15.30 -5.91
C ALA A 18 -11.12 -14.67 -4.97
N SER A 19 -12.39 -14.71 -5.38
CA SER A 19 -13.50 -14.36 -4.48
C SER A 19 -13.57 -15.38 -3.35
N ASP A 20 -13.75 -14.92 -2.12
CA ASP A 20 -13.92 -15.82 -0.98
C ASP A 20 -15.24 -16.62 -1.13
N PRO A 21 -15.20 -17.97 -1.09
CA PRO A 21 -16.39 -18.80 -1.22
C PRO A 21 -17.42 -18.58 -0.10
N SER A 22 -16.96 -18.27 1.12
CA SER A 22 -17.80 -18.05 2.30
C SER A 22 -18.40 -16.64 2.34
N ASP A 23 -17.69 -15.64 1.81
CA ASP A 23 -18.22 -14.27 1.65
C ASP A 23 -17.70 -13.63 0.35
N ARG A 24 -18.50 -13.67 -0.71
CA ARG A 24 -18.14 -13.10 -2.03
C ARG A 24 -17.83 -11.60 -2.03
N ARG A 25 -18.09 -10.87 -0.93
CA ARG A 25 -17.64 -9.48 -0.77
C ARG A 25 -16.14 -9.39 -0.51
N ARG A 26 -15.53 -10.45 0.04
CA ARG A 26 -14.10 -10.60 0.33
C ARG A 26 -13.35 -11.25 -0.83
N VAL A 27 -12.04 -11.07 -0.80
CA VAL A 27 -11.09 -11.62 -1.76
C VAL A 27 -9.99 -12.29 -0.95
N VAL A 28 -9.58 -13.47 -1.37
CA VAL A 28 -8.51 -14.25 -0.73
C VAL A 28 -7.31 -14.35 -1.67
N ALA A 29 -6.11 -14.42 -1.08
CA ALA A 29 -4.92 -14.81 -1.82
C ALA A 29 -4.83 -16.33 -1.79
N LEU A 30 -4.56 -16.91 -2.96
CA LEU A 30 -4.31 -18.33 -3.12
C LEU A 30 -2.80 -18.61 -3.15
N GLU A 31 -2.46 -19.89 -3.13
CA GLU A 31 -1.09 -20.35 -3.30
C GLU A 31 -0.53 -19.94 -4.67
N ALA A 32 0.80 -19.88 -4.75
CA ALA A 32 1.45 -19.56 -6.01
C ALA A 32 1.14 -20.64 -7.06
N HIS A 33 0.74 -20.22 -8.27
CA HIS A 33 0.34 -21.07 -9.40
C HIS A 33 -1.00 -21.80 -9.24
N ASP A 34 -1.83 -21.40 -8.29
CA ASP A 34 -3.21 -21.90 -8.20
C ASP A 34 -4.01 -21.55 -9.47
N PRO A 35 -4.57 -22.54 -10.19
CA PRO A 35 -5.27 -22.32 -11.45
C PRO A 35 -6.62 -21.59 -11.28
N ASP A 36 -7.21 -21.62 -10.09
CA ASP A 36 -8.52 -21.01 -9.81
C ASP A 36 -8.40 -19.52 -9.45
N GLY A 37 -7.17 -19.03 -9.25
CA GLY A 37 -6.89 -17.64 -8.91
C GLY A 37 -6.63 -16.75 -10.11
N ALA A 38 -7.20 -15.55 -10.11
CA ALA A 38 -6.87 -14.55 -11.10
C ALA A 38 -5.45 -14.02 -10.85
N ALA A 39 -4.56 -14.20 -11.83
CA ALA A 39 -3.19 -13.69 -11.78
C ALA A 39 -3.16 -12.19 -11.42
N SER A 40 -2.33 -11.84 -10.45
CA SER A 40 -2.25 -10.49 -9.94
C SER A 40 -0.85 -10.14 -9.41
N LEU A 41 -0.40 -8.90 -9.67
CA LEU A 41 0.94 -8.44 -9.36
C LEU A 41 0.95 -7.02 -8.79
N THR A 42 1.50 -6.90 -7.59
CA THR A 42 1.74 -5.63 -6.88
C THR A 42 3.23 -5.47 -6.61
N LEU A 43 3.83 -4.41 -7.13
CA LEU A 43 5.19 -4.00 -6.78
C LEU A 43 5.14 -3.05 -5.59
N TYR A 44 6.10 -3.13 -4.68
CA TYR A 44 6.17 -2.22 -3.53
C TYR A 44 7.60 -1.72 -3.29
N ALA A 45 7.69 -0.51 -2.75
CA ALA A 45 8.90 0.07 -2.19
C ALA A 45 8.62 0.61 -0.79
N ARG A 46 9.50 0.34 0.17
CA ARG A 46 9.45 0.86 1.53
C ARG A 46 10.07 2.25 1.54
N MET A 47 9.23 3.24 1.84
CA MET A 47 9.59 4.66 1.83
C MET A 47 10.06 5.13 3.21
N ALA A 48 9.42 4.63 4.27
CA ALA A 48 9.80 4.91 5.65
C ALA A 48 9.44 3.72 6.55
N ARG A 49 10.11 3.63 7.69
CA ARG A 49 9.81 2.68 8.78
C ARG A 49 9.87 3.42 10.10
N ALA A 50 8.97 3.07 11.00
CA ALA A 50 8.99 3.58 12.37
C ALA A 50 9.25 2.44 13.33
N ALA A 51 10.17 2.67 14.27
CA ALA A 51 10.50 1.74 15.33
C ALA A 51 9.53 1.91 16.53
N ALA A 52 8.23 1.78 16.31
CA ALA A 52 7.23 1.74 17.39
C ALA A 52 6.63 0.32 17.51
N PRO A 53 6.32 -0.16 18.73
CA PRO A 53 6.96 -1.37 19.28
C PRO A 53 6.28 -2.70 18.93
N SER A 54 7.05 -3.80 19.00
CA SER A 54 6.76 -5.20 18.62
C SER A 54 6.28 -5.48 17.18
N THR A 55 5.24 -4.78 16.72
CA THR A 55 4.57 -5.04 15.43
C THR A 55 5.24 -4.28 14.28
N GLY A 56 5.79 -3.08 14.54
CA GLY A 56 6.43 -2.23 13.52
C GLY A 56 5.41 -1.55 12.60
N LEU A 57 5.78 -0.39 12.05
CA LEU A 57 5.00 0.33 11.04
C LEU A 57 5.89 0.69 9.84
N ALA A 58 5.29 0.67 8.65
CA ALA A 58 5.95 1.08 7.43
C ALA A 58 5.05 1.91 6.50
N LEU A 59 5.67 2.85 5.80
CA LEU A 59 5.09 3.51 4.65
C LEU A 59 5.56 2.82 3.39
N LEU A 60 4.62 2.25 2.64
CA LEU A 60 4.87 1.62 1.35
C LEU A 60 4.32 2.45 0.22
N ARG A 61 5.10 2.56 -0.85
CA ARG A 61 4.62 2.94 -2.18
C ARG A 61 4.33 1.67 -2.96
N CYS A 62 3.08 1.52 -3.40
CA CYS A 62 2.67 0.38 -4.21
C CYS A 62 2.45 0.81 -5.67
N ARG A 63 2.87 -0.03 -6.61
CA ARG A 63 2.54 0.09 -8.03
C ARG A 63 1.78 -1.16 -8.46
N LEU A 64 0.58 -0.94 -8.98
CA LEU A 64 -0.26 -2.00 -9.54
C LEU A 64 0.21 -2.30 -10.97
N VAL A 65 0.51 -3.57 -11.24
CA VAL A 65 0.65 -4.08 -12.61
C VAL A 65 -0.68 -4.63 -13.11
N THR A 66 -1.46 -5.23 -12.20
CA THR A 66 -2.85 -5.65 -12.42
C THR A 66 -3.79 -4.88 -11.49
N GLY A 67 -5.09 -4.80 -11.82
CA GLY A 67 -6.10 -4.07 -11.05
C GLY A 67 -7.22 -4.93 -10.48
N ARG A 68 -6.91 -5.96 -9.68
CA ARG A 68 -7.94 -6.83 -9.09
C ARG A 68 -8.61 -6.18 -7.87
N LYS A 69 -9.85 -6.59 -7.57
CA LYS A 69 -10.60 -6.13 -6.39
C LYS A 69 -9.79 -6.38 -5.12
N HIS A 70 -9.64 -5.35 -4.28
CA HIS A 70 -8.90 -5.42 -3.02
C HIS A 70 -7.42 -5.83 -3.12
N GLN A 71 -6.81 -5.85 -4.31
CA GLN A 71 -5.50 -6.48 -4.54
C GLN A 71 -4.41 -6.04 -3.56
N ILE A 72 -4.23 -4.72 -3.36
CA ILE A 72 -3.23 -4.20 -2.41
C ILE A 72 -3.53 -4.67 -0.99
N ARG A 73 -4.80 -4.62 -0.57
CA ARG A 73 -5.23 -4.96 0.79
C ARG A 73 -4.91 -6.43 1.10
N VAL A 74 -5.30 -7.33 0.19
CA VAL A 74 -5.10 -8.78 0.34
C VAL A 74 -3.63 -9.15 0.22
N HIS A 75 -2.90 -8.61 -0.76
CA HIS A 75 -1.47 -8.91 -0.94
C HIS A 75 -0.63 -8.52 0.26
N LEU A 76 -0.87 -7.32 0.80
CA LEU A 76 -0.11 -6.84 1.94
C LEU A 76 -0.48 -7.62 3.21
N ALA A 77 -1.76 -7.94 3.42
CA ALA A 77 -2.20 -8.80 4.52
C ALA A 77 -1.59 -10.23 4.43
N ALA A 78 -1.59 -10.85 3.25
CA ALA A 78 -0.99 -12.17 3.01
C ALA A 78 0.52 -12.20 3.27
N ARG A 79 1.19 -11.04 3.23
CA ARG A 79 2.63 -10.89 3.56
C ARG A 79 2.85 -10.54 5.04
N GLY A 80 1.79 -10.51 5.85
CA GLY A 80 1.84 -10.12 7.25
C GLY A 80 1.96 -8.60 7.46
N TRP A 81 1.67 -7.80 6.44
CA TRP A 81 1.74 -6.34 6.47
C TRP A 81 0.39 -5.68 6.20
N PRO A 82 -0.68 -6.00 6.94
CA PRO A 82 -1.99 -5.42 6.66
C PRO A 82 -2.00 -3.90 6.78
N LEU A 83 -2.91 -3.26 6.05
CA LEU A 83 -3.10 -1.81 6.11
C LEU A 83 -3.67 -1.38 7.46
N VAL A 84 -3.22 -0.23 7.94
CA VAL A 84 -3.85 0.46 9.09
C VAL A 84 -5.29 0.84 8.72
N GLY A 85 -6.23 0.63 9.65
CA GLY A 85 -7.65 0.93 9.45
C GLY A 85 -8.40 -0.01 8.48
N ASP A 86 -7.79 -1.14 8.10
CA ASP A 86 -8.49 -2.16 7.30
C ASP A 86 -9.29 -3.12 8.19
N ALA A 87 -10.61 -2.92 8.22
CA ALA A 87 -11.51 -3.76 9.02
C ALA A 87 -11.65 -5.21 8.51
N VAL A 88 -11.33 -5.48 7.24
CA VAL A 88 -11.56 -6.80 6.62
C VAL A 88 -10.33 -7.70 6.71
N TYR A 89 -9.14 -7.13 6.56
CA TYR A 89 -7.88 -7.88 6.50
C TYR A 89 -6.85 -7.49 7.56
N GLY A 90 -7.10 -6.43 8.36
CA GLY A 90 -6.08 -5.85 9.24
C GLY A 90 -6.17 -6.15 10.73
N GLY A 91 -7.34 -6.53 11.23
CA GLY A 91 -7.53 -6.85 12.66
C GLY A 91 -7.16 -5.70 13.63
N PRO A 92 -7.30 -5.92 14.94
CA PRO A 92 -7.05 -4.90 15.95
C PRO A 92 -5.56 -4.79 16.35
N LEU A 93 -4.63 -4.74 15.40
CA LEU A 93 -3.18 -4.72 15.67
C LEU A 93 -2.71 -3.47 16.45
N TRP A 94 -3.53 -2.42 16.50
CA TRP A 94 -3.30 -1.24 17.34
C TRP A 94 -3.17 -1.59 18.83
N SER A 95 -3.79 -2.67 19.31
CA SER A 95 -3.75 -3.09 20.72
C SER A 95 -2.37 -3.60 21.16
N GLN A 96 -1.51 -3.97 20.20
CA GLN A 96 -0.15 -4.44 20.45
C GLN A 96 0.86 -3.29 20.54
N VAL A 97 0.44 -2.06 20.24
CA VAL A 97 1.28 -0.87 20.27
C VAL A 97 1.34 -0.33 21.70
N ARG A 98 2.54 -0.34 22.30
CA ARG A 98 2.76 0.13 23.68
C ARG A 98 2.64 1.64 23.85
N ASP A 99 2.95 2.41 22.80
CA ASP A 99 2.77 3.86 22.81
C ASP A 99 1.27 4.17 22.76
N ALA A 100 0.75 4.74 23.85
CA ALA A 100 -0.69 5.01 24.00
C ALA A 100 -1.21 6.03 22.98
N THR A 101 -0.43 7.07 22.68
CA THR A 101 -0.80 8.12 21.72
C THR A 101 -0.87 7.54 20.30
N LEU A 102 0.13 6.76 19.91
CA LEU A 102 0.15 6.09 18.61
C LEU A 102 -0.94 5.02 18.52
N SER A 103 -1.14 4.21 19.56
CA SER A 103 -2.20 3.19 19.60
C SER A 103 -3.59 3.82 19.41
N ALA A 104 -3.88 4.91 20.12
CA ALA A 104 -5.13 5.65 19.98
C ALA A 104 -5.32 6.20 18.55
N ALA A 105 -4.27 6.77 17.95
CA ALA A 105 -4.32 7.28 16.58
C ALA A 105 -4.55 6.17 15.54
N LEU A 106 -3.93 5.00 15.72
CA LEU A 106 -4.11 3.84 14.85
C LEU A 106 -5.52 3.25 14.97
N LYS A 107 -6.06 3.19 16.20
CA LYS A 107 -7.42 2.72 16.48
C LYS A 107 -8.48 3.65 15.88
N ALA A 108 -8.26 4.96 15.98
CA ALA A 108 -9.19 5.99 15.50
C ALA A 108 -9.12 6.22 13.98
N PHE A 109 -8.16 5.63 13.27
CA PHE A 109 -7.99 5.87 11.84
C PHE A 109 -9.19 5.31 11.06
N PRO A 110 -9.96 6.15 10.33
CA PRO A 110 -11.34 5.83 9.97
C PRO A 110 -11.49 4.91 8.75
N ARG A 111 -10.41 4.60 8.03
CA ARG A 111 -10.44 3.86 6.77
C ARG A 111 -9.14 3.13 6.51
N GLN A 112 -9.11 2.29 5.49
CA GLN A 112 -7.86 1.75 4.94
C GLN A 112 -6.86 2.86 4.60
N ALA A 113 -5.68 2.81 5.23
CA ALA A 113 -4.57 3.76 5.06
C ALA A 113 -3.86 3.59 3.71
N LEU A 114 -4.63 3.71 2.64
CA LEU A 114 -4.26 3.61 1.25
C LEU A 114 -4.69 4.89 0.53
N HIS A 115 -3.84 5.37 -0.36
CA HIS A 115 -4.08 6.60 -1.13
C HIS A 115 -3.59 6.41 -2.56
N ALA A 116 -4.46 6.68 -3.53
CA ALA A 116 -4.10 6.70 -4.94
C ALA A 116 -3.40 8.03 -5.25
N TRP A 117 -2.09 8.07 -5.00
CA TRP A 117 -1.30 9.30 -5.13
C TRP A 117 -1.06 9.72 -6.58
N ARG A 118 -0.84 8.77 -7.48
CA ARG A 118 -0.38 9.06 -8.84
C ARG A 118 -0.94 8.05 -9.84
N VAL A 119 -1.46 8.56 -10.96
CA VAL A 119 -1.89 7.74 -12.10
C VAL A 119 -1.29 8.31 -13.37
N ALA A 120 -0.82 7.44 -14.26
CA ALA A 120 -0.28 7.84 -15.55
C ALA A 120 -0.85 6.95 -16.65
N PHE A 121 -1.42 7.57 -17.67
CA PHE A 121 -2.06 6.87 -18.79
C PHE A 121 -1.94 7.70 -20.05
N THR A 122 -2.19 7.06 -21.20
CA THR A 122 -2.24 7.75 -22.49
C THR A 122 -3.65 8.28 -22.68
N HIS A 123 -3.79 9.58 -22.96
CA HIS A 123 -5.09 10.17 -23.18
C HIS A 123 -5.77 9.52 -24.40
N PRO A 124 -7.01 9.01 -24.26
CA PRO A 124 -7.62 8.17 -25.30
C PRO A 124 -7.90 8.94 -26.59
N ALA A 125 -8.17 10.25 -26.51
CA ALA A 125 -8.49 11.05 -27.70
C ALA A 125 -7.26 11.72 -28.32
N THR A 126 -6.21 12.03 -27.55
CA THR A 126 -5.07 12.84 -28.04
C THR A 126 -3.77 12.07 -28.12
N GLY A 127 -3.70 10.83 -27.62
CA GLY A 127 -2.46 10.04 -27.57
C GLY A 127 -1.37 10.61 -26.65
N SER A 128 -1.62 11.76 -26.01
CA SER A 128 -0.65 12.43 -25.14
C SER A 128 -0.50 11.69 -23.81
N ARG A 129 0.72 11.66 -23.27
CA ARG A 129 0.96 11.07 -21.96
C ARG A 129 0.45 12.00 -20.86
N LEU A 130 -0.53 11.54 -20.09
CA LEU A 130 -1.03 12.27 -18.92
C LEU A 130 -0.47 11.67 -17.64
N LEU A 131 -0.18 12.58 -16.70
CA LEU A 131 0.22 12.28 -15.34
C LEU A 131 -0.67 13.09 -14.40
N LEU A 132 -1.46 12.41 -13.58
CA LEU A 132 -2.29 13.04 -12.55
C LEU A 132 -1.74 12.67 -11.18
N VAL A 133 -1.66 13.67 -10.30
CA VAL A 133 -1.18 13.53 -8.92
C VAL A 133 -2.26 14.06 -7.97
N ALA A 134 -2.61 13.27 -6.97
CA ALA A 134 -3.56 13.64 -5.93
C ALA A 134 -2.81 13.91 -4.60
N PRO A 135 -2.99 15.08 -3.98
CA PRO A 135 -2.30 15.42 -2.73
C PRO A 135 -2.64 14.41 -1.63
N VAL A 136 -1.67 14.16 -0.74
CA VAL A 136 -1.87 13.26 0.41
C VAL A 136 -2.95 13.84 1.32
N PRO A 137 -4.03 13.10 1.65
CA PRO A 137 -5.12 13.62 2.45
C PRO A 137 -4.71 13.91 3.91
N SER A 138 -5.45 14.80 4.59
CA SER A 138 -5.12 15.30 5.94
C SER A 138 -5.09 14.21 7.01
N ASP A 139 -5.98 13.23 6.90
CA ASP A 139 -6.01 12.05 7.77
C ASP A 139 -4.69 11.28 7.69
N LEU A 140 -4.23 10.97 6.49
CA LEU A 140 -3.00 10.21 6.25
C LEU A 140 -1.77 11.02 6.64
N ARG A 141 -1.75 12.34 6.38
CA ARG A 141 -0.67 13.23 6.87
C ARG A 141 -0.57 13.20 8.40
N SER A 142 -1.70 13.25 9.09
CA SER A 142 -1.73 13.20 10.56
C SER A 142 -1.23 11.86 11.07
N LEU A 143 -1.64 10.75 10.43
CA LEU A 143 -1.15 9.41 10.75
C LEU A 143 0.37 9.29 10.54
N LEU A 144 0.91 9.80 9.44
CA LEU A 144 2.34 9.76 9.15
C LEU A 144 3.16 10.54 10.19
N ARG A 145 2.67 11.71 10.59
CA ARG A 145 3.29 12.55 11.60
C ARG A 145 3.33 11.87 12.97
N VAL A 146 2.19 11.36 13.47
CA VAL A 146 2.15 10.71 14.80
C VAL A 146 2.92 9.39 14.83
N SER A 147 3.00 8.67 13.71
CA SER A 147 3.76 7.42 13.62
C SER A 147 5.26 7.63 13.42
N GLY A 148 5.73 8.87 13.23
CA GLY A 148 7.13 9.13 12.89
C GLY A 148 7.54 8.55 11.53
N LEU A 149 6.58 8.21 10.66
CA LEU A 149 6.83 7.77 9.29
C LEU A 149 7.15 8.99 8.42
N SER A 150 8.32 9.58 8.65
CA SER A 150 8.84 10.68 7.86
C SER A 150 9.35 10.15 6.53
N TYR A 151 8.59 10.40 5.47
CA TYR A 151 9.08 10.35 4.09
C TYR A 151 8.89 11.73 3.54
N GLY A 152 9.95 12.39 3.05
CA GLY A 152 9.99 13.79 2.62
C GLY A 152 8.70 14.24 1.93
N LEU A 153 7.72 14.67 2.75
CA LEU A 153 6.36 14.94 2.30
C LEU A 153 6.44 16.07 1.28
N ASP A 154 7.42 16.97 1.43
CA ASP A 154 7.68 18.12 0.56
C ASP A 154 8.14 17.75 -0.87
N ARG A 155 8.80 16.60 -1.08
CA ARG A 155 9.22 16.14 -2.43
C ARG A 155 8.12 15.46 -3.23
N ALA A 156 7.07 14.99 -2.56
CA ALA A 156 5.86 14.47 -3.21
C ALA A 156 4.73 15.52 -3.30
N LEU A 157 4.93 16.69 -2.67
CA LEU A 157 4.01 17.83 -2.64
C LEU A 157 4.35 18.92 -3.68
N THR A 158 5.58 18.93 -4.21
CA THR A 158 5.98 19.84 -5.28
C THR A 158 5.67 19.19 -6.63
N ASN A 159 5.02 19.96 -7.49
CA ASN A 159 4.70 19.66 -8.87
C ASN A 159 5.99 19.68 -9.70
N ASP A 160 7.00 18.89 -9.31
CA ASP A 160 8.27 18.83 -10.02
C ASP A 160 8.08 17.98 -11.27
N GLY A 161 7.78 18.68 -12.35
CA GLY A 161 8.04 18.19 -13.69
C GLY A 161 9.47 17.66 -13.79
N GLY A 162 9.59 16.41 -14.23
CA GLY A 162 10.73 16.02 -15.04
C GLY A 162 12.04 15.63 -14.34
N ARG A 163 12.06 15.03 -13.14
CA ARG A 163 13.25 14.25 -12.72
C ARG A 163 12.94 12.80 -12.40
N ALA A 164 13.72 11.92 -13.02
CA ALA A 164 13.59 10.48 -12.97
C ALA A 164 13.67 9.97 -11.52
N GLU A 165 12.61 9.27 -11.10
CA GLU A 165 12.62 8.53 -9.84
C GLU A 165 13.63 7.39 -9.89
N PRO A 166 14.20 6.96 -8.75
CA PRO A 166 14.98 5.73 -8.70
C PRO A 166 14.10 4.59 -9.21
N SER A 167 14.56 3.99 -10.30
CA SER A 167 13.89 2.90 -11.02
C SER A 167 13.51 1.80 -10.03
N LEU A 168 12.23 1.67 -9.70
CA LEU A 168 11.69 0.35 -9.37
C LEU A 168 11.90 -0.46 -10.64
N MET A 169 12.70 -1.53 -10.50
CA MET A 169 13.23 -2.35 -11.59
C MET A 169 12.35 -2.38 -12.84
N PRO A 170 12.94 -2.31 -14.04
CA PRO A 170 12.18 -2.45 -15.26
C PRO A 170 11.34 -3.72 -15.19
N LEU A 171 10.05 -3.60 -15.56
CA LEU A 171 9.17 -4.75 -15.68
C LEU A 171 9.85 -5.78 -16.60
N PRO A 172 9.80 -7.09 -16.28
CA PRO A 172 10.20 -8.10 -17.26
C PRO A 172 9.35 -7.85 -18.52
N ARG A 173 10.04 -7.68 -19.66
CA ARG A 173 9.38 -7.61 -20.96
C ARG A 173 8.78 -8.99 -21.22
N CYS A 174 7.48 -9.04 -21.49
CA CYS A 174 6.88 -10.21 -22.14
C CYS A 174 7.45 -10.36 -23.55
#